data_AF-C7M5A0-F1
#
_entry.id   AF-C7M5A0-F1
#
_cell.length_a   1.000
_cell.length_b   1.000
_cell.length_c   1.000
_cell.angle_alpha   90.00
_cell.angle_beta   90.00
_cell.angle_gamma   90.00
#
_symmetry.space_group_name_H-M   'P 1'
#
loop_
_entity.id
_entity.type
_entity.pdbx_description
1 polymer ?
#
loop_
_entity_poly.entity_id
_entity_poly.type
_entity_poly.pdbx_seq_one_letter_code
_entity_poly.pdbx_strand_id
1 'polypeptide(L)' 'MVEILKADGTSLEAGKASLVDDDWVYTATIANSDRSGTKIHIKAYDIPGNVSEKEVIL' A
#
# COMPACT_ATOMS: atom_id res chain seq x y z
N MET A 1 -5.39 -4.62 0.99
CA MET A 1 -5.29 -3.53 0.01
C MET A 1 -4.05 -2.71 0.30
N VAL A 2 -3.48 -2.12 -0.73
CA VAL A 2 -2.35 -1.20 -0.64
C VAL A 2 -2.72 0.05 -1.41
N GLU A 3 -2.45 1.21 -0.82
CA GLU A 3 -2.56 2.52 -1.45
C GLU A 3 -1.23 3.27 -1.30
N ILE A 4 -0.80 3.91 -2.37
CA ILE A 4 0.41 4.74 -2.42
C ILE A 4 -0.05 6.17 -2.66
N LEU A 5 0.33 7.08 -1.77
CA LEU A 5 0.01 8.50 -1.83
C LEU A 5 1.30 9.31 -1.97
N LYS A 6 1.24 10.38 -2.77
CA LYS A 6 2.29 11.40 -2.81
C LYS A 6 2.38 12.14 -1.49
N ALA A 7 3.46 12.91 -1.31
CA ALA A 7 3.66 13.75 -0.13
C ALA A 7 2.53 14.78 0.10
N ASP A 8 1.88 15.23 -0.97
CA ASP A 8 0.73 16.14 -0.90
C ASP A 8 -0.61 15.44 -0.56
N GLY A 9 -0.59 14.10 -0.36
CA GLY A 9 -1.77 13.30 -0.07
C GLY A 9 -2.55 12.84 -1.31
N THR A 10 -2.10 13.14 -2.52
CA THR A 10 -2.74 12.65 -3.75
C THR A 10 -2.51 11.16 -3.91
N SER A 11 -3.58 10.38 -4.10
CA SER A 11 -3.49 8.94 -4.39
C SER A 11 -2.80 8.73 -5.74
N LEU A 12 -1.65 8.06 -5.72
CA LEU A 12 -0.86 7.72 -6.90
C LEU A 12 -1.34 6.39 -7.49
N GLU A 13 -1.53 5.39 -6.63
CA GLU A 13 -1.91 4.04 -7.04
C GLU A 13 -2.61 3.31 -5.87
N ALA A 14 -3.63 2.50 -6.16
CA ALA A 14 -4.23 1.61 -5.19
C ALA A 14 -4.54 0.24 -5.80
N GLY A 15 -4.37 -0.81 -5.01
CA GLY A 15 -4.61 -2.18 -5.48
C GLY A 15 -4.62 -3.23 -4.38
N LYS A 16 -4.70 -4.49 -4.81
CA LYS A 16 -4.68 -5.65 -3.91
C LYS A 16 -3.32 -6.34 -4.00
N ALA A 17 -2.71 -6.58 -2.84
CA ALA A 17 -1.58 -7.49 -2.74
C ALA A 17 -2.05 -8.92 -3.09
N SER A 18 -1.12 -9.73 -3.60
CA SER A 18 -1.33 -11.16 -3.87
C SER A 18 -0.44 -11.98 -2.95
N LEU A 19 -0.88 -13.18 -2.58
CA LEU A 19 -0.09 -14.10 -1.78
C LEU A 19 0.98 -14.77 -2.65
N VAL A 20 2.25 -14.62 -2.29
CA VAL A 20 3.42 -15.20 -2.95
C VAL A 20 4.33 -15.76 -1.86
N ASP A 21 4.58 -17.06 -1.88
CA ASP A 21 5.46 -17.75 -0.92
C ASP A 21 5.19 -17.38 0.56
N ASP A 22 3.93 -17.45 0.98
CA ASP A 22 3.42 -17.06 2.31
C ASP A 22 3.45 -15.56 2.66
N ASP A 23 3.94 -14.71 1.76
CA ASP A 23 3.96 -13.26 1.94
C ASP A 23 2.91 -12.54 1.07
N TRP A 24 2.28 -11.50 1.61
CA TRP A 24 1.42 -10.60 0.83
C TRP A 24 2.28 -9.58 0.09
N VAL A 25 2.43 -9.77 -1.21
CA VAL A 25 3.28 -8.95 -2.08
C VAL A 25 2.44 -8.00 -2.93
N TYR A 26 2.83 -6.73 -2.95
CA TYR A 26 2.29 -5.72 -3.85
C TYR A 26 3.42 -5.11 -4.68
N THR A 27 3.30 -5.14 -6.01
CA THR A 27 4.24 -4.51 -6.93
C THR A 27 3.59 -3.27 -7.51
N ALA A 28 4.15 -2.09 -7.22
CA ALA A 28 3.68 -0.84 -7.81
C ALA A 28 3.89 -0.87 -9.33
N THR A 29 2.89 -0.39 -10.07
CA THR A 29 2.88 -0.38 -11.53
C THR A 29 3.06 1.02 -12.11
N ILE A 30 2.81 2.06 -11.30
CA ILE A 30 2.96 3.46 -11.65
C ILE A 30 4.33 3.96 -11.18
N ALA A 31 5.03 4.67 -12.06
CA ALA A 31 6.31 5.29 -11.72
C ALA A 31 6.12 6.35 -10.61
N ASN A 32 6.74 6.11 -9.46
CA ASN A 32 6.82 7.09 -8.37
C ASN A 32 8.21 7.74 -8.36
N SER A 33 8.44 8.69 -9.28
CA SER A 33 9.74 9.33 -9.45
C SER A 33 10.17 10.19 -8.25
N ASP A 34 9.21 10.68 -7.46
CA ASP A 34 9.47 11.44 -6.24
C ASP A 34 9.07 10.60 -5.02
N ARG A 35 10.07 10.00 -4.37
CA ARG A 35 9.85 9.11 -3.23
C ARG A 35 9.76 9.86 -1.91
N SER A 36 10.31 11.07 -1.84
CA SER A 36 10.44 11.81 -0.57
C SER A 36 9.07 12.21 -0.05
N GLY A 37 8.72 11.74 1.15
CA GLY A 37 7.42 12.03 1.77
C GLY A 37 6.26 11.26 1.15
N THR A 38 6.51 10.34 0.21
CA THR A 38 5.49 9.39 -0.25
C THR A 38 5.02 8.56 0.93
N LYS A 39 3.71 8.37 1.02
CA LYS A 39 3.07 7.56 2.06
C LYS A 39 2.50 6.29 1.44
N ILE A 40 2.87 5.14 1.98
CA ILE A 40 2.28 3.84 1.66
C ILE A 40 1.32 3.47 2.79
N HIS A 41 0.04 3.28 2.46
CA HIS A 41 -1.01 2.88 3.38
C HIS A 41 -1.47 1.45 3.05
N ILE A 42 -1.38 0.54 4.02
CA ILE A 42 -1.67 -0.88 3.87
C ILE A 42 -2.83 -1.23 4.78
N LYS A 43 -3.87 -1.89 4.26
CA LYS A 43 -4.93 -2.49 5.08
C LYS A 43 -5.04 -3.99 4.83
N ALA A 44 -4.97 -4.78 5.88
CA ALA A 44 -5.24 -6.20 5.87
C ALA A 44 -6.62 -6.47 6.49
N TYR A 45 -7.35 -7.40 5.90
CA TYR A 45 -8.67 -7.82 6.35
C TYR A 45 -8.62 -9.31 6.66
N ASP A 46 -9.04 -9.69 7.86
CA ASP A 46 -9.16 -11.08 8.28
C ASP A 46 -10.63 -11.43 8.54
N ILE A 47 -10.98 -12.71 8.51
CA ILE A 47 -12.33 -13.22 8.77
C ILE A 47 -12.43 -13.56 10.28
N PRO A 48 -13.35 -12.95 11.06
CA PRO A 48 -14.70 -12.52 10.66
C PRO A 48 -14.89 -11.02 10.35
N GLY A 49 -13.82 -10.25 10.14
CA GLY A 49 -13.91 -8.82 9.78
C GLY A 49 -12.88 -7.91 10.45
N ASN A 50 -11.80 -8.47 11.01
CA ASN A 50 -10.77 -7.67 11.66
C ASN A 50 -9.99 -6.89 10.59
N VAL A 51 -9.74 -5.60 10.86
CA VAL A 51 -8.94 -4.74 9.97
C VAL A 51 -7.67 -4.33 10.69
N SER A 52 -6.53 -4.55 10.04
CA SER A 52 -5.22 -4.05 10.50
C SER A 52 -4.71 -3.04 9.48
N GLU A 53 -4.27 -1.88 9.96
CA GLU A 53 -3.74 -0.81 9.12
C GLU A 53 -2.27 -0.55 9.46
N LYS A 54 -1.46 -0.25 8.45
CA LYS A 54 -0.06 0.13 8.60
C LYS A 54 0.30 1.23 7.62
N GLU A 55 1.06 2.20 8.10
CA GLU A 55 1.55 3.30 7.29
C GLU A 55 3.08 3.31 7.27
N VAL A 56 3.65 3.62 6.11
CA VAL A 56 5.09 3.78 5.91
C VAL A 56 5.33 5.06 5.12
N ILE A 57 6.26 5.90 5.58
CA ILE A 57 6.69 7.11 4.89
C ILE A 57 8.08 6.83 4.32
N LEU A 58 8.29 7.21 3.06
CA LEU A 58 9.54 7.04 2.32
C LEU A 58 10.41 8.30 2.28
#